data_AF-A0AAN5AID5-F1
#
_entry.id   AF-A0AAN5AID5-F1
#
_cell.length_a   1.000
_cell.length_b   1.000
_cell.length_c   1.000
_cell.angle_alpha   90.00
_cell.angle_beta   90.00
_cell.angle_gamma   90.00
#
_symmetry.space_group_name_H-M   'P 1'
#
loop_
_entity.id
_entity.type
_entity.pdbx_description
1 polymer ?
#
loop_
_entity_poly.entity_id
_entity_poly.type
_entity_poly.pdbx_seq_one_letter_code
_entity_poly.pdbx_strand_id
1 'polypeptide(L)'
;MDTIDIVLYVAYVLVMIAAGAAIVLPLINALSNPKGLMRSLVGVGVFAVVFGGAYALAGNEVTAAYAKFNVTPEISQMVGAFLKTSYVFLVGAFVLAVITEFTKVFK
;
A
#
# COMPACT_ATOMS: atom_id res chain seq x y z
N MET A 1 32.89 -12.99 22.43
CA MET A 1 31.92 -12.04 21.86
C MET A 1 32.58 -10.70 21.93
N ASP A 2 32.93 -10.13 20.78
CA ASP A 2 33.59 -8.83 20.76
C ASP A 2 32.54 -7.73 20.99
N THR A 3 32.99 -6.54 21.38
CA THR A 3 32.09 -5.41 21.67
C THR A 3 31.18 -5.08 20.50
N ILE A 4 31.65 -5.31 19.26
CA ILE A 4 30.86 -5.12 18.04
C ILE A 4 29.68 -6.09 17.98
N ASP A 5 29.88 -7.37 18.31
CA ASP A 5 28.83 -8.37 18.30
C ASP A 5 27.72 -8.03 19.30
N ILE A 6 28.12 -7.57 20.49
CA ILE A 6 27.19 -7.18 21.56
C ILE A 6 26.33 -5.99 21.10
N VAL A 7 26.95 -4.97 20.52
CA VAL A 7 26.21 -3.80 20.01
C VAL A 7 25.28 -4.18 18.87
N LEU A 8 25.69 -5.09 17.99
CA LEU A 8 24.87 -5.55 16.87
C LEU A 8 23.64 -6.35 17.35
N TYR A 9 23.81 -7.23 18.33
CA TYR A 9 22.69 -7.96 18.95
C TYR A 9 21.69 -7.02 19.61
N VAL A 10 22.18 -6.01 20.34
CA VAL A 10 21.30 -4.99 20.94
C VAL A 10 20.55 -4.21 19.87
N ALA A 11 21.20 -3.81 18.78
CA ALA A 11 20.55 -3.13 17.66
C ALA A 11 19.45 -3.99 17.02
N TYR A 12 19.69 -5.29 16.79
CA TYR A 12 18.66 -6.19 16.27
C TYR A 12 17.46 -6.32 17.22
N VAL A 13 17.71 -6.44 18.53
CA VAL A 13 16.62 -6.49 19.52
C VAL A 13 15.81 -5.19 19.50
N LEU A 14 16.47 -4.03 19.44
CA LEU A 14 15.80 -2.73 19.35
C LEU A 14 14.99 -2.59 18.07
N VAL A 15 15.51 -3.03 16.92
CA VAL A 15 14.77 -3.04 15.64
C VAL A 15 13.53 -3.94 15.73
N MET A 16 13.65 -5.11 16.35
CA MET A 16 12.51 -6.01 16.55
C MET A 16 11.44 -5.39 17.46
N ILE A 17 11.85 -4.73 18.55
CA ILE A 17 10.92 -4.03 19.44
C ILE A 17 10.25 -2.86 18.71
N ALA A 18 11.02 -2.07 17.96
CA ALA A 18 10.51 -0.94 17.19
C ALA A 18 9.52 -1.40 16.11
N ALA A 19 9.84 -2.47 15.38
CA ALA A 19 8.95 -3.07 14.40
C ALA A 19 7.65 -3.57 15.04
N GLY A 20 7.75 -4.25 16.19
CA GLY A 20 6.58 -4.66 16.97
C GLY A 20 5.73 -3.47 17.42
N ALA A 21 6.34 -2.45 18.01
CA ALA A 21 5.65 -1.24 18.47
C ALA A 21 4.99 -0.48 17.31
N ALA A 22 5.64 -0.41 16.15
CA ALA A 22 5.11 0.23 14.94
C ALA A 22 3.83 -0.44 14.42
N ILE A 23 3.58 -1.69 14.77
CA ILE A 23 2.33 -2.40 14.44
C ILE A 23 1.34 -2.31 15.60
N VAL A 24 1.79 -2.60 16.82
CA VAL A 24 0.92 -2.72 18.00
C VAL A 24 0.32 -1.37 18.42
N LEU A 25 1.12 -0.29 18.44
CA LEU A 25 0.64 1.02 18.91
C LEU A 25 -0.45 1.61 17.99
N PRO A 26 -0.31 1.59 16.65
CA PRO A 26 -1.41 2.01 15.78
C PRO A 26 -2.67 1.17 15.94
N LEU A 27 -2.55 -0.14 16.18
CA LEU A 27 -3.71 -1.01 16.40
C LEU A 27 -4.46 -0.65 17.69
N ILE A 28 -3.75 -0.46 18.81
CA ILE A 28 -4.36 -0.01 20.07
C ILE A 28 -5.06 1.33 19.86
N ASN A 29 -4.39 2.29 19.22
CA ASN A 29 -4.96 3.61 18.95
C ASN A 29 -6.18 3.56 18.02
N ALA A 30 -6.18 2.65 17.04
CA ALA A 30 -7.32 2.45 16.16
C ALA A 30 -8.53 1.87 16.91
N LEU A 31 -8.31 0.90 17.81
CA LEU A 31 -9.38 0.31 18.63
C LEU A 31 -9.98 1.32 19.61
N SER A 32 -9.18 2.21 20.19
CA SER A 32 -9.67 3.29 21.05
C SER A 32 -10.44 4.38 20.28
N ASN A 33 -10.26 4.47 18.96
CA ASN A 33 -10.92 5.45 18.09
C ASN A 33 -11.77 4.75 17.01
N PRO A 34 -12.96 4.21 17.36
CA PRO A 34 -13.77 3.43 16.43
C PRO A 34 -14.14 4.21 15.16
N LYS A 35 -14.36 5.53 15.24
CA LYS A 35 -14.59 6.37 14.05
C LYS A 35 -13.36 6.46 13.12
N GLY A 36 -12.17 6.55 13.70
CA GLY A 36 -10.91 6.58 12.94
C GLY A 36 -10.62 5.23 12.29
N LEU A 37 -10.82 4.14 13.04
CA LEU A 37 -10.71 2.78 12.53
C LEU A 37 -11.67 2.53 11.37
N MET A 38 -12.94 2.91 11.49
CA MET A 38 -13.91 2.76 10.40
C MET A 38 -13.49 3.52 9.14
N ARG A 39 -12.93 4.73 9.26
CA ARG A 39 -12.39 5.47 8.11
C ARG A 39 -11.20 4.75 7.46
N SER A 40 -10.30 4.21 8.26
CA SER A 40 -9.17 3.42 7.77
C SER A 40 -9.64 2.15 7.05
N LEU A 41 -10.62 1.43 7.62
CA LEU A 41 -11.20 0.23 7.02
C LEU A 41 -11.92 0.54 5.71
N VAL A 42 -12.62 1.68 5.62
CA VAL A 42 -13.20 2.15 4.35
C VAL A 42 -12.10 2.39 3.32
N GLY A 43 -10.98 3.02 3.69
CA GLY A 43 -9.84 3.21 2.78
C GLY A 43 -9.28 1.89 2.25
N VAL A 44 -9.04 0.92 3.14
CA VAL A 44 -8.57 -0.43 2.77
C VAL A 44 -9.60 -1.16 1.92
N GLY A 45 -10.89 -1.06 2.25
CA GLY A 45 -11.98 -1.67 1.50
C GLY A 45 -12.09 -1.11 0.08
N VAL A 46 -12.03 0.22 -0.07
CA VAL A 46 -12.01 0.87 -1.39
C VAL A 46 -10.79 0.42 -2.20
N PHE A 47 -9.61 0.38 -1.59
CA PHE A 47 -8.41 -0.16 -2.24
C PHE A 47 -8.61 -1.60 -2.71
N ALA A 48 -9.13 -2.48 -1.85
CA ALA A 48 -9.36 -3.88 -2.20
C ALA A 48 -10.34 -4.04 -3.37
N VAL A 49 -11.42 -3.25 -3.40
CA VAL A 49 -12.39 -3.28 -4.51
C VAL A 49 -11.76 -2.79 -5.80
N VAL A 50 -11.03 -1.68 -5.77
CA VAL A 50 -10.35 -1.13 -6.96
C VAL A 50 -9.27 -2.09 -7.46
N PHE A 51 -8.45 -2.63 -6.56
CA PHE A 51 -7.41 -3.58 -6.91
C PHE A 51 -7.99 -4.88 -7.46
N GLY A 52 -9.04 -5.42 -6.85
CA GLY A 52 -9.74 -6.61 -7.35
C GLY A 52 -10.30 -6.41 -8.75
N GLY A 53 -10.93 -5.26 -9.03
CA GLY A 53 -11.38 -4.90 -10.36
C GLY A 53 -10.22 -4.72 -11.35
N ALA A 54 -9.15 -4.06 -10.94
CA ALA A 54 -7.95 -3.87 -11.76
C ALA A 54 -7.25 -5.20 -12.09
N TYR A 55 -7.21 -6.14 -11.13
CA TYR A 55 -6.65 -7.47 -11.30
C TYR A 55 -7.49 -8.32 -12.26
N ALA A 56 -8.82 -8.29 -12.12
CA ALA A 56 -9.72 -8.99 -13.03
C ALA A 56 -9.62 -8.46 -14.48
N LEU A 57 -9.32 -7.18 -14.65
CA LEU A 57 -9.08 -6.54 -15.95
C LEU A 57 -7.63 -6.62 -16.42
N ALA A 58 -6.69 -7.07 -15.59
CA ALA A 58 -5.29 -7.16 -15.96
C ALA A 58 -5.06 -8.40 -16.83
N GLY A 59 -4.39 -8.21 -17.96
CA GLY A 59 -3.92 -9.31 -18.79
C GLY A 59 -2.73 -10.00 -18.13
N ASN A 60 -2.52 -11.27 -18.49
CA ASN A 60 -1.44 -12.11 -17.98
C ASN A 60 -0.36 -12.35 -19.04
N GLU A 61 -0.27 -11.48 -20.05
CA GLU A 61 0.60 -11.69 -21.20
C GLU A 61 2.08 -11.56 -20.81
N VAL A 62 2.89 -12.53 -21.23
CA VAL A 62 4.35 -12.49 -21.09
C VAL A 62 4.95 -12.29 -22.47
N THR A 63 5.13 -11.04 -22.86
CA THR A 63 5.78 -10.69 -24.14
C THR A 63 7.27 -11.03 -24.09
N ALA A 64 7.93 -11.12 -25.26
CA ALA A 64 9.37 -11.34 -25.35
C ALA A 64 10.20 -10.29 -24.58
N ALA A 65 9.67 -9.08 -24.38
CA ALA A 65 10.27 -8.04 -23.57
C ALA A 65 10.27 -8.37 -22.06
N TYR A 66 9.31 -9.17 -21.59
CA TYR A 66 9.16 -9.59 -20.19
C TYR A 66 9.82 -10.94 -19.92
N ALA A 67 9.92 -11.80 -20.94
CA ALA A 67 10.53 -13.12 -20.84
C ALA A 67 11.99 -13.08 -20.33
N LYS A 68 12.75 -12.04 -20.71
CA LYS A 68 14.14 -11.82 -20.23
C LYS A 68 14.25 -11.55 -18.72
N PHE A 69 13.15 -11.23 -18.06
CA PHE A 69 13.10 -10.94 -16.62
C PHE A 69 12.50 -12.09 -15.80
N ASN A 70 12.32 -13.28 -16.40
CA ASN A 70 11.67 -14.43 -15.76
C ASN A 70 10.27 -14.10 -15.21
N VAL A 71 9.54 -13.22 -15.88
CA VAL A 71 8.17 -12.84 -15.50
C VAL A 71 7.23 -14.00 -15.85
N THR A 72 6.56 -14.54 -14.84
CA THR A 72 5.48 -15.51 -15.03
C THR A 72 4.17 -14.79 -15.38
N PRO A 73 3.18 -15.48 -15.97
CA PRO A 73 1.86 -14.90 -16.24
C PRO A 73 1.21 -14.30 -14.99
N GLU A 74 1.39 -14.93 -13.82
CA GLU A 74 0.91 -14.45 -12.53
C GLU A 74 1.56 -13.12 -12.13
N ILE A 75 2.90 -13.04 -12.22
CA ILE A 75 3.62 -11.79 -11.93
C ILE A 75 3.21 -10.69 -12.91
N SER A 76 3.04 -11.03 -14.20
CA SER A 76 2.60 -10.06 -15.22
C SER A 76 1.22 -9.48 -14.88
N GLN A 77 0.26 -10.36 -14.54
CA GLN A 77 -1.09 -9.95 -14.15
C GLN A 77 -1.08 -9.10 -12.88
N MET A 78 -0.28 -9.49 -11.89
CA MET A 78 -0.15 -8.75 -10.63
C MET A 78 0.45 -7.35 -10.86
N VAL A 79 1.51 -7.23 -11.66
CA VAL A 79 2.09 -5.92 -12.02
C VAL A 79 1.08 -5.07 -12.77
N GLY A 80 0.36 -5.65 -13.74
CA GLY A 80 -0.71 -4.97 -14.47
C GLY A 80 -1.81 -4.45 -13.53
N ALA A 81 -2.21 -5.25 -12.54
CA ALA A 81 -3.19 -4.86 -11.53
C ALA A 81 -2.71 -3.69 -10.68
N PHE A 82 -1.47 -3.73 -10.17
CA PHE A 82 -0.90 -2.64 -9.38
C PHE A 82 -0.78 -1.35 -10.20
N LEU A 83 -0.35 -1.45 -11.46
CA LEU A 83 -0.21 -0.30 -12.34
C LEU A 83 -1.56 0.35 -12.62
N LYS A 84 -2.58 -0.44 -12.99
CA LYS A 84 -3.95 0.04 -13.21
C LYS A 84 -4.54 0.66 -11.94
N THR A 85 -4.35 0.02 -10.79
CA THR A 85 -4.81 0.54 -9.49
C THR A 85 -4.17 1.90 -9.18
N SER A 86 -2.86 2.04 -9.42
CA SER A 86 -2.14 3.29 -9.26
C SER A 86 -2.69 4.39 -10.16
N TYR A 87 -2.97 4.08 -11.44
CA TYR A 87 -3.58 5.06 -12.35
C TYR A 87 -4.97 5.51 -11.90
N VAL A 88 -5.82 4.60 -11.42
CA VAL A 88 -7.14 4.98 -10.89
C VAL A 88 -7.01 5.94 -9.71
N PHE A 89 -6.12 5.65 -8.76
CA PHE A 89 -5.92 6.54 -7.61
C PHE A 89 -5.26 7.87 -7.99
N LEU A 90 -4.31 7.87 -8.93
CA LEU A 90 -3.65 9.09 -9.38
C LEU A 90 -4.62 10.04 -10.08
N VAL A 91 -5.40 9.53 -11.03
CA VAL A 91 -6.42 10.33 -11.73
C VAL A 91 -7.51 10.76 -10.76
N GLY A 92 -7.98 9.85 -9.90
CA GLY A 92 -8.98 10.16 -8.87
C GLY A 92 -8.52 11.25 -7.91
N ALA A 93 -7.29 11.17 -7.41
CA ALA A 93 -6.71 12.17 -6.53
C ALA A 93 -6.57 13.53 -7.23
N PHE A 94 -6.14 13.54 -8.49
CA PHE A 94 -6.02 14.78 -9.25
C PHE A 94 -7.40 15.45 -9.47
N VAL A 95 -8.40 14.69 -9.90
CA VAL A 95 -9.77 15.19 -10.09
C VAL A 95 -10.36 15.73 -8.78
N LEU A 96 -10.21 14.97 -7.69
CA LEU A 96 -10.69 15.38 -6.37
C LEU A 96 -9.98 16.63 -5.86
N ALA A 97 -8.67 16.74 -6.07
CA ALA A 97 -7.91 17.93 -5.70
C ALA A 97 -8.41 19.17 -6.45
N VAL A 98 -8.62 19.06 -7.76
CA VAL A 98 -9.17 20.15 -8.59
C VAL A 98 -10.56 20.59 -8.10
N ILE A 99 -11.48 19.63 -7.90
CA ILE A 99 -12.83 19.92 -7.38
C ILE A 99 -12.75 20.60 -6.00
N THR A 100 -11.86 20.13 -5.14
CA THR A 100 -11.68 20.69 -3.80
C THR A 100 -11.19 22.15 -3.86
N GLU A 101 -10.27 22.48 -4.75
CA GLU A 101 -9.82 23.86 -4.95
C GLU A 101 -10.93 24.76 -5.50
N PHE A 102 -11.70 24.30 -6.49
CA PHE A 102 -12.83 25.09 -7.00
C PHE A 102 -13.90 25.31 -5.94
N THR A 103 -14.29 24.27 -5.19
CA THR A 103 -15.33 24.38 -4.16
C THR A 103 -14.93 25.29 -3.00
N LYS A 104 -13.64 25.38 -2.66
CA LYS A 104 -13.14 26.35 -1.66
C LYS A 104 -13.29 27.80 -2.12
N VAL A 105 -13.23 28.08 -3.42
CA VAL A 105 -13.38 29.45 -3.94
C VAL A 105 -14.82 29.96 -3.80
N PHE A 106 -15.81 29.05 -3.82
CA PHE A 106 -17.22 29.38 -3.72
C PHE A 106 -17.82 29.25 -2.30
N LYS A 107 -17.01 28.85 -1.31
CA LYS A 107 -17.41 28.69 0.09
C LYS A 107 -16.64 29.66 0.98
#